data_AF-A0AAV3GQ70-F1
#
_entry.id   AF-A0AAV3GQ70-F1
#
_cell.length_a   1.000
_cell.length_b   1.000
_cell.length_c   1.000
_cell.angle_alpha   90.00
_cell.angle_beta   90.00
_cell.angle_gamma   90.00
#
_symmetry.space_group_name_H-M   'P 1'
#
loop_
_entity.id
_entity.type
_entity.pdbx_description
1 polymer ?
#
loop_
_entity_poly.entity_id
_entity_poly.type
_entity_poly.pdbx_seq_one_letter_code
_entity_poly.pdbx_strand_id
1 'polypeptide(L)'
;MKFYEIKEPYFALIVAEDEKQCLKLYKNIVCDVEDEKEFLDDMKTIDKYEAFKMLAKSRIEDGGELGAEEAFNQLENLETNGEVLLIDSGLL
;
A
#
# COMPACT_ATOMS: atom_id res chain seq x y z
N MET A 1 4.78 -3.97 -12.26
CA MET A 1 3.79 -3.60 -11.23
C MET A 1 3.75 -2.09 -11.09
N LYS A 2 2.65 -1.58 -10.54
CA LYS A 2 2.40 -0.18 -10.21
C LYS A 2 2.16 -0.08 -8.71
N PHE A 3 2.43 1.09 -8.14
CA PHE A 3 2.18 1.38 -6.73
C PHE A 3 0.92 2.22 -6.62
N TYR A 4 0.04 1.85 -5.70
CA TYR A 4 -1.23 2.49 -5.46
C TYR A 4 -1.28 2.99 -4.02
N GLU A 5 -1.52 4.28 -3.88
CA GLU A 5 -1.80 4.98 -2.63
C GLU A 5 -3.33 5.05 -2.49
N ILE A 6 -3.84 4.45 -1.42
CA ILE A 6 -5.25 4.52 -1.01
C ILE A 6 -5.30 5.27 0.31
N LYS A 7 -6.25 6.19 0.46
CA LYS A 7 -6.45 6.97 1.69
C LYS A 7 -7.71 6.59 2.45
N GLU A 8 -8.75 6.17 1.73
CA GLU A 8 -10.06 5.85 2.27
C GLU A 8 -10.48 4.44 1.83
N PRO A 9 -11.23 3.68 2.65
CA PRO A 9 -11.58 3.99 4.04
C PRO A 9 -10.41 3.87 5.04
N TYR A 10 -9.32 3.20 4.65
CA TYR A 10 -8.09 3.08 5.43
C TYR A 10 -6.91 3.35 4.52
N PHE A 11 -5.87 3.96 5.08
CA PHE A 11 -4.66 4.18 4.33
C PHE A 11 -3.98 2.84 4.00
N ALA A 12 -3.68 2.63 2.73
CA ALA A 12 -2.89 1.50 2.28
C ALA A 12 -1.94 1.88 1.14
N LEU A 13 -0.75 1.29 1.16
CA LEU A 13 0.17 1.28 0.03
C LEU A 13 0.22 -0.14 -0.55
N ILE A 14 -0.21 -0.30 -1.78
CA ILE A 14 -0.33 -1.61 -2.44
C ILE A 14 0.46 -1.60 -3.73
N VAL A 15 1.21 -2.67 -3.99
CA VAL A 15 1.78 -2.94 -5.31
C VAL A 15 0.95 -3.97 -6.04
N ALA A 16 0.56 -3.66 -7.28
CA ALA A 16 -0.25 -4.56 -8.11
C ALA A 16 -0.01 -4.32 -9.61
N GLU A 17 -0.44 -5.24 -10.45
CA GLU A 17 -0.41 -5.15 -11.91
C GLU A 17 -1.35 -4.05 -12.43
N ASP A 18 -2.59 -4.05 -11.92
CA ASP A 18 -3.65 -3.12 -12.29
C ASP A 18 -4.54 -2.76 -11.08
N GLU A 19 -5.46 -1.82 -11.29
CA GLU A 19 -6.36 -1.30 -10.25
C GLU A 19 -7.34 -2.38 -9.75
N LYS A 20 -7.71 -3.36 -10.60
CA LYS A 20 -8.61 -4.47 -10.20
C LYS A 20 -7.91 -5.42 -9.25
N GLN A 21 -6.65 -5.75 -9.51
CA GLN A 21 -5.84 -6.53 -8.59
C GLN A 21 -5.59 -5.77 -7.29
N CYS A 22 -5.35 -4.45 -7.36
CA CYS A 22 -5.21 -3.61 -6.18
C CYS A 22 -6.49 -3.64 -5.31
N LEU A 23 -7.67 -3.40 -5.90
CA LEU A 23 -8.96 -3.50 -5.21
C LEU A 23 -9.16 -4.87 -4.56
N LYS A 24 -8.82 -5.96 -5.27
CA LYS A 24 -8.91 -7.31 -4.73
C LYS A 24 -8.01 -7.52 -3.51
N LEU A 25 -6.77 -7.03 -3.55
CA LEU A 25 -5.84 -7.11 -2.41
C LEU A 25 -6.36 -6.29 -1.24
N TYR A 26 -6.84 -5.08 -1.49
CA TYR A 26 -7.42 -4.20 -0.48
C TYR A 26 -8.62 -4.86 0.22
N LYS A 27 -9.58 -5.41 -0.53
CA LYS A 27 -10.74 -6.12 0.03
C LYS A 27 -10.39 -7.32 0.89
N ASN A 28 -9.36 -8.07 0.50
CA ASN A 28 -8.98 -9.30 1.18
C ASN A 28 -8.18 -9.06 2.47
N ILE A 29 -7.38 -8.00 2.52
CA ILE A 29 -6.36 -7.80 3.57
C ILE A 29 -6.68 -6.58 4.44
N VAL A 30 -7.26 -5.53 3.87
CA VAL A 30 -7.49 -4.25 4.55
C VAL A 30 -8.93 -4.14 5.03
N CYS A 31 -9.89 -3.96 4.11
CA CYS A 31 -11.30 -3.80 4.44
C CYS A 31 -12.17 -3.98 3.20
N ASP A 32 -13.43 -4.38 3.39
CA ASP A 32 -14.39 -4.40 2.28
C ASP A 32 -14.66 -2.98 1.74
N VAL A 33 -15.10 -2.90 0.50
CA VAL A 33 -15.37 -1.64 -0.22
C VAL A 33 -16.78 -1.70 -0.77
N GLU A 34 -17.65 -0.83 -0.23
CA GLU A 34 -19.06 -0.75 -0.60
C GLU A 34 -19.25 -0.13 -2.00
N ASP A 35 -18.55 0.98 -2.29
CA ASP A 35 -18.54 1.61 -3.61
C ASP A 35 -17.18 1.43 -4.30
N GLU A 36 -17.08 0.38 -5.13
CA GLU A 36 -15.86 0.09 -5.89
C GLU A 36 -15.52 1.18 -6.90
N LYS A 37 -16.50 1.95 -7.38
CA LYS A 37 -16.25 2.98 -8.38
C LYS A 37 -15.60 4.19 -7.72
N GLU A 38 -16.16 4.66 -6.61
CA GLU A 38 -15.58 5.75 -5.83
C GLU A 38 -14.15 5.40 -5.38
N PHE A 39 -13.94 4.18 -4.89
CA PHE A 39 -12.61 3.69 -4.51
C PHE A 39 -11.59 3.74 -5.66
N LEU A 40 -12.00 3.33 -6.87
CA LEU A 40 -11.12 3.36 -8.04
C LEU A 40 -10.84 4.79 -8.51
N ASP A 41 -11.82 5.70 -8.42
CA ASP A 41 -11.66 7.11 -8.77
C ASP A 41 -10.72 7.84 -7.78
N ASP A 42 -10.72 7.44 -6.50
CA ASP A 42 -9.86 8.01 -5.44
C ASP A 42 -8.47 7.38 -5.35
N MET A 43 -8.29 6.19 -5.94
CA MET A 43 -7.01 5.48 -5.97
C MET A 43 -5.96 6.28 -6.74
N LYS A 44 -4.81 6.53 -6.10
CA LYS A 44 -3.71 7.25 -6.74
C LYS A 44 -2.58 6.31 -7.13
N THR A 45 -2.28 6.23 -8.42
CA THR A 45 -1.03 5.60 -8.88
C THR A 45 0.16 6.51 -8.56
N ILE A 46 1.16 5.97 -7.89
CA ILE A 46 2.41 6.68 -7.54
C ILE A 46 3.63 5.96 -8.13
N ASP A 47 4.76 6.67 -8.17
CA ASP A 47 6.01 6.07 -8.60
C ASP A 47 6.74 5.30 -7.46
N LYS A 48 7.74 4.49 -7.84
CA LYS A 48 8.51 3.67 -6.90
C LYS A 48 9.23 4.51 -5.83
N TYR A 49 9.66 5.73 -6.15
CA TYR A 49 10.37 6.60 -5.23
C TYR A 49 9.44 7.23 -4.20
N GLU A 50 8.21 7.60 -4.59
CA GLU A 50 7.16 7.99 -3.65
C GLU A 50 6.79 6.83 -2.70
N ALA A 51 6.57 5.62 -3.25
CA ALA A 51 6.29 4.43 -2.46
C ALA A 51 7.42 4.11 -1.45
N PHE A 52 8.67 4.18 -1.91
CA PHE A 52 9.86 4.01 -1.07
C PHE A 52 9.90 5.01 0.09
N LYS A 53 9.61 6.29 -0.16
CA LYS A 53 9.57 7.32 0.89
C LYS A 53 8.51 7.03 1.95
N MET A 54 7.34 6.55 1.53
CA MET A 54 6.26 6.19 2.45
C MET A 54 6.66 4.99 3.32
N LEU A 55 7.21 3.94 2.71
CA LEU A 55 7.74 2.75 3.40
C LEU A 55 8.83 3.11 4.40
N ALA A 56 9.86 3.85 3.96
CA ALA A 56 10.99 4.18 4.82
C ALA A 56 10.61 5.02 6.04
N LYS A 57 9.52 5.79 5.96
CA LYS A 57 9.00 6.64 7.04
C LYS A 57 7.86 5.98 7.84
N SER A 58 7.42 4.80 7.43
CA SER A 58 6.39 4.07 8.14
C SER A 58 6.88 3.69 9.54
N ARG A 59 5.99 3.78 10.53
CA ARG A 59 6.34 3.45 11.91
C ARG A 59 6.32 1.95 12.10
N ILE A 60 7.37 1.43 12.72
CA ILE A 60 7.41 0.05 13.21
C ILE A 60 6.84 -0.03 14.63
N GLU A 61 6.42 -1.23 15.04
CA GLU A 61 5.76 -1.46 16.34
C GLU A 61 6.59 -0.98 17.54
N ASP A 62 7.92 -1.03 17.44
CA ASP A 62 8.86 -0.61 18.50
C ASP A 62 9.08 0.92 18.57
N GLY A 63 8.31 1.72 17.83
CA GLY A 63 8.33 3.18 17.94
C GLY A 63 9.42 3.91 17.14
N GLY A 64 10.00 3.23 16.15
CA GLY A 64 10.93 3.79 15.16
C GLY A 64 10.32 3.91 13.77
N GLU A 65 11.12 4.35 12.79
CA GLU A 65 10.78 4.24 11.36
C GLU A 65 11.40 2.95 10.80
N LEU A 66 10.78 2.36 9.77
CA LEU A 66 11.32 1.20 9.03
C LEU A 66 12.73 1.49 8.47
N GLY A 67 12.94 2.72 8.00
CA GLY A 67 14.21 3.16 7.47
C GLY A 67 14.45 2.73 6.01
N ALA A 68 15.48 3.34 5.43
CA ALA A 68 15.76 3.24 3.99
C ALA A 68 16.23 1.85 3.54
N GLU A 69 17.03 1.16 4.35
CA GLU A 69 17.59 -0.15 3.99
C GLU A 69 16.50 -1.23 3.92
N GLU A 70 15.66 -1.31 4.94
CA GLU A 70 14.55 -2.27 4.98
C GLU A 70 13.50 -1.96 3.92
N ALA A 71 13.15 -0.68 3.73
CA ALA A 71 12.25 -0.27 2.66
C ALA A 71 12.77 -0.66 1.26
N PHE A 72 14.08 -0.52 1.03
CA PHE A 72 14.70 -0.94 -0.22
C PHE A 72 14.62 -2.46 -0.39
N ASN A 73 14.97 -3.22 0.64
CA ASN A 73 14.92 -4.68 0.61
C ASN A 73 13.50 -5.20 0.34
N GLN A 74 12.46 -4.61 0.93
CA GLN A 74 11.08 -4.99 0.61
C GLN A 74 10.73 -4.72 -0.85
N LEU A 75 11.06 -3.54 -1.38
CA LEU A 75 10.75 -3.18 -2.76
C LEU A 75 11.52 -3.99 -3.82
N GLU A 76 12.65 -4.60 -3.48
CA GLU A 76 13.38 -5.50 -4.39
C GLU A 76 12.88 -6.95 -4.32
N ASN A 77 12.14 -7.33 -3.28
CA ASN A 77 11.66 -8.69 -3.03
C ASN A 77 10.13 -8.81 -3.12
N LEU A 78 9.49 -7.94 -3.89
CA LEU A 78 8.03 -7.90 -4.05
C LEU A 78 7.47 -9.20 -4.66
N GLU A 79 6.32 -9.65 -4.15
CA GLU A 79 5.62 -10.81 -4.73
C GLU A 79 5.12 -10.54 -6.15
N THR A 80 5.21 -11.54 -7.03
CA THR A 80 4.78 -11.44 -8.44
C THR A 80 3.25 -11.25 -8.60
N ASN A 81 2.46 -11.53 -7.57
CA ASN A 81 1.00 -11.41 -7.59
C ASN A 81 0.45 -10.16 -6.88
N GLY A 82 1.33 -9.19 -6.58
CA GLY A 82 1.02 -7.98 -5.85
C GLY A 82 0.97 -8.23 -4.35
N GLU A 83 1.14 -7.16 -3.58
CA GLU A 83 1.38 -7.21 -2.15
C GLU A 83 0.90 -5.92 -1.48
N VAL A 84 0.39 -6.04 -0.25
CA VAL A 84 0.07 -4.88 0.59
C VAL A 84 1.32 -4.53 1.39
N LEU A 85 1.90 -3.37 1.11
CA LEU A 85 3.19 -2.94 1.66
C LEU A 85 3.04 -2.19 2.97
N LEU A 86 2.00 -1.36 3.06
CA LEU A 86 1.67 -0.61 4.27
C LEU A 86 0.17 -0.60 4.46
N ILE A 87 -0.23 -0.67 5.73
CA ILE A 87 -1.56 -0.33 6.20
C ILE A 87 -1.33 0.58 7.40
N ASP A 88 -1.87 1.79 7.39
CA ASP A 88 -1.88 2.58 8.62
C ASP A 88 -3.12 2.17 9.42
N SER A 89 -2.91 1.28 10.39
CA SER A 89 -3.95 0.77 11.29
C SER A 89 -4.22 1.69 12.48
N GLY A 90 -3.80 2.97 12.43
CA GLY A 90 -4.01 3.98 13.50
C GLY A 90 -5.47 4.29 13.90
N LEU A 91 -6.44 3.47 13.50
CA LEU A 91 -7.86 3.53 13.88
C LEU A 91 -8.38 2.17 14.39
N LEU A 92 -7.66 1.54 15.31
CA LEU A 92 -8.25 0.58 16.27
C LEU A 92 -7.94 0.99 17.71
#